data_AF-A0A9X9ETN9-F1
#
_entry.id   AF-A0A9X9ETN9-F1
#
_cell.length_a   1.000
_cell.length_b   1.000
_cell.length_c   1.000
_cell.angle_alpha   90.00
_cell.angle_beta   90.00
_cell.angle_gamma   90.00
#
_symmetry.space_group_name_H-M   'P 1'
#
loop_
_entity.id
_entity.type
_entity.pdbx_description
1 polymer ?
#
loop_
_entity_poly.entity_id
_entity_poly.type
_entity_poly.pdbx_seq_one_letter_code
_entity_poly.pdbx_strand_id
1 'polypeptide(L)'
;MNLVNMEKYKNSLFGNIKNKLSNWLELDGGQTIPAKEIFRFLHSVKGTAGTLQLCGLTAITEQLLDGIDEDSERVWNRTELRNFLFELIEHTSKVIMHTLLSNDKQGHILAPQAFHEENEG
;
A
#
# COMPACT_ATOMS: atom_id res chain seq x y z
N MET A 1 -3.26 -26.16 2.31
CA MET A 1 -2.73 -24.97 1.61
C MET A 1 -1.24 -24.87 1.93
N ASN A 2 -0.33 -24.77 0.96
CA ASN A 2 1.11 -24.66 1.26
C ASN A 2 1.52 -23.19 1.50
N LEU A 3 2.62 -22.98 2.21
CA LEU A 3 3.11 -21.65 2.60
C LEU A 3 3.50 -20.77 1.40
N VAL A 4 4.04 -21.37 0.32
CA VAL A 4 4.45 -20.66 -0.90
C VAL A 4 3.25 -20.01 -1.61
N ASN A 5 2.09 -20.67 -1.59
CA ASN A 5 0.87 -20.12 -2.17
C ASN A 5 0.36 -18.91 -1.37
N MET A 6 0.43 -18.97 -0.03
CA MET A 6 -0.01 -17.86 0.83
C MET A 6 0.81 -16.59 0.61
N GLU A 7 2.13 -16.74 0.47
CA GLU A 7 3.01 -15.61 0.17
C GLU A 7 2.70 -14.99 -1.20
N LYS A 8 2.41 -15.81 -2.21
CA LYS A 8 1.97 -15.33 -3.52
C LYS A 8 0.68 -14.51 -3.43
N TYR A 9 -0.34 -14.99 -2.71
CA TYR A 9 -1.60 -14.25 -2.55
C TYR A 9 -1.41 -12.95 -1.78
N LYS A 10 -0.56 -12.97 -0.74
CA LYS A 10 -0.18 -11.76 -0.01
C LYS A 10 0.47 -10.74 -0.94
N ASN A 11 1.45 -11.15 -1.75
CA ASN A 11 2.11 -10.28 -2.72
C ASN A 11 1.14 -9.73 -3.77
N SER A 12 0.20 -10.55 -4.25
CA SER A 12 -0.85 -10.10 -5.17
C SER A 12 -1.75 -9.04 -4.51
N LEU A 13 -2.15 -9.21 -3.25
CA LEU A 13 -2.95 -8.22 -2.53
C LEU A 13 -2.21 -6.88 -2.40
N PHE A 14 -0.96 -6.90 -1.91
CA PHE A 14 -0.18 -5.65 -1.77
C PHE A 14 0.14 -5.00 -3.12
N GLY A 15 0.38 -5.80 -4.17
CA GLY A 15 0.53 -5.29 -5.53
C GLY A 15 -0.72 -4.57 -6.03
N ASN A 16 -1.91 -5.14 -5.80
CA ASN A 16 -3.19 -4.53 -6.18
C ASN A 16 -3.43 -3.22 -5.42
N ILE A 17 -3.17 -3.19 -4.11
CA ILE A 17 -3.28 -1.98 -3.29
C ILE A 17 -2.35 -0.90 -3.82
N LYS A 18 -1.05 -1.23 -4.02
CA LYS A 18 -0.06 -0.29 -4.56
C LYS A 18 -0.50 0.29 -5.89
N ASN A 19 -0.89 -0.57 -6.84
CA ASN A 19 -1.30 -0.13 -8.17
C ASN A 19 -2.51 0.78 -8.12
N LYS A 20 -3.52 0.47 -7.30
CA LYS A 20 -4.72 1.30 -7.17
C LYS A 20 -4.40 2.67 -6.54
N LEU A 21 -3.57 2.68 -5.49
CA LEU A 21 -3.14 3.91 -4.83
C LEU A 21 -2.29 4.79 -5.75
N SER A 22 -1.30 4.22 -6.47
CA SER A 22 -0.55 4.96 -7.48
C SER A 22 -1.48 5.55 -8.53
N ASN A 23 -2.37 4.73 -9.09
CA ASN A 23 -3.33 5.18 -10.10
C ASN A 23 -4.26 6.29 -9.63
N TRP A 24 -4.58 6.41 -8.35
CA TRP A 24 -5.43 7.49 -7.84
C TRP A 24 -4.63 8.72 -7.37
N LEU A 25 -3.43 8.51 -6.84
CA LEU A 25 -2.61 9.58 -6.25
C LEU A 25 -1.66 10.24 -7.25
N GLU A 26 -1.45 9.62 -8.43
CA GLU A 26 -0.67 10.16 -9.55
C GLU A 26 -1.55 10.85 -10.60
N LEU A 27 -2.89 10.85 -10.44
CA LEU A 27 -3.80 11.54 -11.37
C LEU A 27 -3.55 13.04 -11.38
N ASP A 28 -3.81 13.64 -12.55
CA ASP A 28 -3.83 15.09 -12.73
C ASP A 28 -4.76 15.79 -11.74
N GLY A 29 -4.41 17.02 -11.35
CA GLY A 29 -5.06 17.74 -10.24
C GLY A 29 -6.56 18.04 -10.38
N GLY A 30 -7.15 17.81 -11.56
CA GLY A 30 -8.58 17.98 -11.82
C GLY A 30 -9.43 16.71 -11.71
N GLN A 31 -8.83 15.53 -11.53
CA GLN A 31 -9.58 14.27 -11.42
C GLN A 31 -10.09 14.04 -10.00
N THR A 32 -11.29 13.49 -9.89
CA THR A 32 -11.93 13.15 -8.61
C THR A 32 -12.39 11.70 -8.60
N ILE A 33 -12.37 11.08 -7.41
CA ILE A 33 -12.76 9.69 -7.21
C ILE A 33 -14.08 9.63 -6.43
N PRO A 34 -15.13 8.97 -6.95
CA PRO A 34 -16.39 8.81 -6.23
C PRO A 34 -16.25 7.97 -4.94
N ALA A 35 -16.99 8.33 -3.90
CA ALA A 35 -17.01 7.62 -2.61
C ALA A 35 -17.27 6.12 -2.78
N LYS A 36 -18.22 5.76 -3.65
CA LYS A 36 -18.54 4.37 -4.02
C LYS A 36 -17.34 3.57 -4.54
N GLU A 37 -16.44 4.20 -5.29
CA GLU A 37 -15.25 3.52 -5.80
C GLU A 37 -14.24 3.24 -4.68
N ILE A 38 -14.08 4.20 -3.77
CA ILE A 38 -13.22 4.09 -2.58
C ILE A 38 -13.77 3.01 -1.64
N PHE A 39 -15.07 3.02 -1.37
CA PHE A 39 -15.75 2.02 -0.55
C PHE A 39 -15.54 0.60 -1.10
N ARG A 40 -15.81 0.39 -2.40
CA ARG A 40 -15.64 -0.92 -3.05
C ARG A 40 -14.20 -1.42 -2.99
N PHE A 41 -13.24 -0.51 -3.17
CA PHE A 41 -11.83 -0.84 -3.02
C PHE A 41 -11.51 -1.31 -1.59
N LEU A 42 -11.89 -0.53 -0.58
CA LEU A 42 -11.66 -0.87 0.83
C LEU A 42 -12.34 -2.20 1.22
N HIS A 43 -13.58 -2.41 0.77
CA HIS A 43 -14.32 -3.64 1.02
C HIS A 43 -13.63 -4.88 0.42
N SER A 44 -13.14 -4.76 -0.82
CA SER A 44 -12.38 -5.83 -1.49
C SER A 44 -11.07 -6.16 -0.76
N VAL A 45 -10.35 -5.11 -0.32
CA VAL A 45 -9.11 -5.27 0.47
C VAL A 45 -9.43 -5.95 1.81
N LYS A 46 -10.47 -5.52 2.53
CA LYS A 46 -10.90 -6.12 3.80
C LYS A 46 -11.19 -7.62 3.64
N GLY A 47 -11.98 -8.00 2.63
CA GLY A 47 -12.34 -9.40 2.39
C GLY A 47 -11.13 -10.29 2.09
N THR A 48 -10.21 -9.79 1.27
CA THR A 48 -8.97 -10.54 0.94
C THR A 48 -8.02 -10.60 2.14
N ALA A 49 -7.84 -9.48 2.85
CA ALA A 49 -7.00 -9.41 4.05
C ALA A 49 -7.49 -10.35 5.16
N GLY A 50 -8.80 -10.42 5.39
CA GLY A 50 -9.40 -11.33 6.35
C GLY A 50 -9.17 -12.80 6.00
N THR A 51 -9.32 -13.17 4.72
CA THR A 51 -9.03 -14.53 4.24
C THR A 51 -7.56 -14.91 4.45
N LEU A 52 -6.65 -13.94 4.29
CA LEU A 52 -5.21 -14.10 4.48
C LEU A 52 -4.76 -13.92 5.94
N GLN A 53 -5.69 -13.69 6.88
CA GLN A 53 -5.41 -13.43 8.30
C GLN A 53 -4.46 -12.24 8.52
N LEU A 54 -4.51 -11.23 7.64
CA LEU A 54 -3.78 -9.98 7.78
C LEU A 54 -4.57 -9.04 8.70
N CYS A 55 -4.57 -9.35 9.99
CA CYS A 55 -5.43 -8.66 10.97
C CYS A 55 -5.21 -7.15 11.01
N GLY A 56 -3.97 -6.69 10.92
CA GLY A 56 -3.65 -5.25 10.88
C GLY A 56 -4.28 -4.53 9.68
N LEU A 57 -4.16 -5.10 8.49
CA LEU A 57 -4.77 -4.54 7.28
C LEU A 57 -6.31 -4.59 7.35
N THR A 58 -6.87 -5.69 7.88
CA THR A 58 -8.31 -5.84 8.08
C THR A 58 -8.87 -4.73 8.98
N ALA A 59 -8.22 -4.49 10.12
CA ALA A 59 -8.62 -3.46 11.07
C ALA A 59 -8.56 -2.05 10.46
N ILE A 60 -7.49 -1.71 9.74
CA ILE A 60 -7.36 -0.41 9.06
C ILE A 60 -8.47 -0.22 8.03
N THR A 61 -8.74 -1.23 7.20
CA THR A 61 -9.82 -1.13 6.20
C THR A 61 -11.20 -1.04 6.81
N GLU A 62 -11.43 -1.66 7.98
CA GLU A 62 -12.68 -1.56 8.71
C GLU A 62 -12.89 -0.14 9.24
N GLN A 63 -11.88 0.46 9.87
CA GLN A 63 -11.95 1.85 10.34
C GLN A 63 -12.18 2.85 9.19
N LEU A 64 -11.55 2.63 8.04
CA LEU A 64 -11.78 3.46 6.87
C LEU A 64 -13.19 3.27 6.29
N LEU A 65 -13.71 2.05 6.29
CA LEU A 65 -15.09 1.78 5.85
C LEU A 65 -16.12 2.46 6.75
N ASP A 66 -15.88 2.53 8.07
CA ASP A 66 -16.76 3.25 9.00
C ASP A 66 -16.80 4.77 8.72
N GLY A 67 -15.75 5.30 8.10
CA GLY A 67 -15.61 6.71 7.74
C GLY A 67 -16.14 7.08 6.35
N ILE A 68 -16.74 6.15 5.61
CA ILE A 68 -17.21 6.38 4.24
C ILE A 68 -18.54 5.69 3.96
N ASP A 69 -19.46 6.46 3.39
CA ASP A 69 -20.76 5.98 2.95
C ASP A 69 -20.71 5.60 1.46
N GLU A 70 -21.10 4.36 1.13
CA GLU A 70 -21.14 3.85 -0.26
C GLU A 70 -22.10 4.64 -1.14
N ASP A 71 -23.23 5.09 -0.57
CA ASP A 71 -24.31 5.75 -1.31
C ASP A 71 -24.13 7.27 -1.37
N SER A 72 -23.05 7.79 -0.79
CA SER A 72 -22.71 9.20 -0.89
C SER A 72 -22.35 9.60 -2.32
N GLU A 73 -22.91 10.72 -2.78
CA GLU A 73 -22.52 11.38 -4.04
C GLU A 73 -21.18 12.12 -3.93
N ARG A 74 -20.50 12.06 -2.78
CA ARG A 74 -19.22 12.73 -2.57
C ARG A 74 -18.18 12.22 -3.56
N VAL A 75 -17.45 13.17 -4.14
CA VAL A 75 -16.23 12.92 -4.89
C VAL A 75 -15.03 13.46 -4.12
N TRP A 76 -13.89 12.79 -4.26
CA TRP A 76 -12.67 13.10 -3.52
C TRP A 76 -11.59 13.57 -4.47
N ASN A 77 -11.02 14.73 -4.21
CA ASN A 77 -9.79 15.12 -4.89
C ASN A 77 -8.58 14.36 -4.31
N ARG A 78 -7.43 14.46 -5.00
CA ARG A 78 -6.19 13.79 -4.61
C ARG A 78 -5.75 14.06 -3.17
N THR A 79 -5.86 15.30 -2.70
CA THR A 79 -5.40 15.69 -1.35
C THR A 79 -6.30 15.09 -0.29
N GLU A 80 -7.63 15.21 -0.47
CA GLU A 80 -8.59 14.60 0.45
C GLU A 80 -8.42 13.09 0.50
N LEU A 81 -8.28 12.45 -0.67
CA LEU A 81 -8.12 11.00 -0.77
C LEU A 81 -6.85 10.51 -0.09
N ARG A 82 -5.72 11.22 -0.31
CA ARG A 82 -4.45 10.92 0.36
C ARG A 82 -4.60 11.00 1.89
N ASN A 83 -5.26 12.04 2.39
CA ASN A 83 -5.43 12.24 3.83
C ASN A 83 -6.31 11.15 4.44
N PHE A 84 -7.40 10.79 3.77
CA PHE A 84 -8.29 9.73 4.23
C PHE A 84 -7.62 8.36 4.20
N LEU A 85 -6.88 8.03 3.14
CA LEU A 85 -6.19 6.74 3.00
C LEU A 85 -4.82 6.70 3.71
N PHE A 86 -4.46 7.71 4.50
CA PHE A 86 -3.13 7.86 5.07
C PHE A 86 -2.67 6.62 5.84
N GLU A 87 -3.50 6.09 6.75
CA GLU A 87 -3.14 4.92 7.55
C GLU A 87 -2.93 3.66 6.69
N LEU A 88 -3.75 3.47 5.65
CA LEU A 88 -3.58 2.38 4.69
C LEU A 88 -2.26 2.52 3.91
N ILE A 89 -1.95 3.73 3.45
CA ILE A 89 -0.69 4.04 2.74
C ILE A 89 0.51 3.77 3.64
N GLU A 90 0.47 4.26 4.88
CA GLU A 90 1.57 4.11 5.84
C GLU A 90 1.81 2.64 6.19
N HIS A 91 0.74 1.90 6.50
CA HIS A 91 0.82 0.48 6.83
C HIS A 91 1.38 -0.36 5.68
N THR A 92 0.85 -0.15 4.46
CA THR A 92 1.27 -0.93 3.29
C THR A 92 2.68 -0.58 2.83
N SER A 93 3.11 0.69 2.97
CA SER A 93 4.48 1.12 2.65
C SER A 93 5.51 0.49 3.61
N LYS A 94 5.21 0.43 4.91
CA LYS A 94 6.07 -0.27 5.89
C LYS A 94 6.25 -1.73 5.54
N VAL A 95 5.18 -2.42 5.13
CA VAL A 95 5.23 -3.83 4.72
C VAL A 95 6.04 -4.01 3.45
N ILE A 96 5.80 -3.19 2.42
CA ILE A 96 6.55 -3.25 1.15
C ILE A 96 8.04 -2.99 1.39
N MET A 97 8.38 -1.99 2.19
CA MET A 97 9.78 -1.67 2.52
C MET A 97 10.43 -2.79 3.36
N HIS A 98 9.74 -3.35 4.35
CA HIS A 98 10.26 -4.49 5.11
C HIS A 98 10.46 -5.72 4.23
N THR A 99 9.55 -6.00 3.28
CA THR A 99 9.69 -7.12 2.33
C THR A 99 10.89 -6.91 1.39
N LEU A 100 11.10 -5.69 0.88
CA LEU A 100 12.27 -5.37 0.06
C LEU A 100 13.58 -5.53 0.87
N LEU A 101 13.64 -4.96 2.08
CA LEU A 101 14.82 -5.03 2.95
C LEU A 101 15.11 -6.44 3.51
N SER A 102 14.08 -7.30 3.63
CA SER A 102 14.25 -8.69 4.07
C SER A 102 14.71 -9.61 2.95
N ASN A 103 14.37 -9.29 1.70
CA ASN A 103 14.82 -10.04 0.51
C ASN A 103 16.27 -9.71 0.14
N ASP A 104 16.79 -8.54 0.53
CA ASP A 104 18.20 -8.16 0.33
C ASP A 104 19.18 -8.98 1.19
N LYS A 105 18.73 -9.75 2.20
CA LYS A 105 19.61 -10.67 2.94
C LYS A 105 20.01 -11.93 2.17
N GLN A 106 19.51 -12.13 0.94
CA GLN A 106 20.04 -13.13 -0.01
C GLN A 106 20.63 -12.49 -1.28
N GLY A 107 20.72 -11.17 -1.35
CA GLY A 107 21.33 -10.43 -2.45
C GLY A 107 22.61 -9.72 -2.00
N HIS A 108 23.73 -10.13 -2.59
CA HIS A 108 25.05 -9.50 -2.58
C HIS A 108 25.16 -8.09 -1.95
N ILE A 109 26.03 -7.96 -0.94
CA ILE A 109 26.50 -6.67 -0.41
C ILE A 109 27.05 -5.85 -1.58
N LEU A 110 26.35 -4.79 -2.00
CA LEU A 110 26.98 -3.66 -2.66
C LEU A 110 27.41 -2.70 -1.54
N ALA A 111 28.64 -2.89 -1.07
CA ALA A 111 29.34 -1.85 -0.35
C ALA A 111 29.43 -0.63 -1.29
N PRO A 112 29.10 0.59 -0.83
CA PRO A 112 29.47 1.78 -1.57
C PRO A 112 31.00 1.86 -1.61
N GLN A 113 31.59 1.59 -2.77
CA GLN A 113 32.99 1.93 -3.01
C GLN A 113 33.10 3.40 -3.41
N ALA A 114 34.06 4.05 -2.75
CA ALA A 114 34.78 5.27 -3.10
C ALA A 114 34.03 6.62 -3.04
N PHE A 115 34.27 7.35 -1.94
CA PHE A 115 34.93 8.65 -2.11
C PHE A 115 36.42 8.43 -1.84
N HIS A 116 37.20 8.48 -2.92
CA HIS A 116 38.62 8.82 -2.85
C HIS A 116 38.70 10.28 -2.39
N GLU A 117 39.30 10.52 -1.24
CA GLU A 117 40.09 11.73 -1.03
C GLU A 117 41.44 11.27 -0.51
N GLU A 118 42.38 11.18 -1.44
CA GLU A 118 43.79 11.02 -1.17
C GLU A 118 44.24 12.23 -0.34
N ASN A 119 44.62 11.98 0.91
CA ASN A 119 45.39 12.90 1.71
C ASN A 119 46.76 12.26 1.90
N GLU A 120 47.68 12.54 0.98
CA GLU A 120 49.11 12.40 1.20
C GLU A 120 49.85 13.60 0.59
N GLY A 121 50.65 14.28 1.42
CA GLY A 121 51.78 15.12 1.00
C GLY A 121 51.56 16.62 0.97
#